data_AF-A0A382RMQ5-F1
#
_entry.id   AF-A0A382RMQ5-F1
#
_cell.length_a   1.000
_cell.length_b   1.000
_cell.length_c   1.000
_cell.angle_alpha   90.00
_cell.angle_beta   90.00
_cell.angle_gamma   90.00
#
_symmetry.space_group_name_H-M   'P 1'
#
loop_
_entity.id
_entity.type
_entity.pdbx_description
1 polymer ?
#
loop_
_entity_poly.entity_id
_entity_poly.type
_entity_poly.pdbx_seq_one_letter_code
_entity_poly.pdbx_strand_id
1 'polypeptide(L)' 'KYEATAAMATSLGIGVNAGHDLDLHNLRRFLDIPDILEVSIGHALVVECLLQGLEPVIEQYLAITAGQESESHYY' A
#
# COMPACT_ATOMS: atom_id res chain seq x y z
N LYS A 1 -6.32 -4.40 15.18
CA LYS A 1 -5.18 -3.79 15.94
C LYS A 1 -4.72 -2.52 15.25
N TYR A 2 -4.27 -2.58 13.98
CA TYR A 2 -3.86 -1.40 13.21
C TYR A 2 -4.97 -0.35 13.06
N GLU A 3 -6.19 -0.77 12.71
CA GLU A 3 -7.36 0.13 12.60
C GLU A 3 -7.64 0.93 13.88
N ALA A 4 -7.66 0.26 15.04
CA ALA A 4 -7.86 0.95 16.33
C ALA A 4 -6.74 1.93 16.65
N THR A 5 -5.49 1.59 16.32
CA THR A 5 -4.34 2.51 16.47
C THR A 5 -4.47 3.71 15.54
N ALA A 6 -4.83 3.49 14.27
CA ALA A 6 -5.02 4.55 13.28
C ALA A 6 -6.18 5.49 13.68
N ALA A 7 -7.31 4.93 14.12
CA ALA A 7 -8.44 5.70 14.61
C ALA A 7 -8.07 6.56 15.83
N MET A 8 -7.32 6.00 16.79
CA MET A 8 -6.85 6.76 17.96
C MET A 8 -5.90 7.89 17.56
N ALA A 9 -4.89 7.61 16.72
CA ALA A 9 -3.95 8.61 16.24
C ALA A 9 -4.67 9.74 15.48
N THR A 10 -5.60 9.39 14.60
CA THR A 10 -6.42 10.34 13.84
C THR A 10 -7.29 11.19 14.77
N SER A 11 -7.89 10.61 15.81
CA SER A 11 -8.67 11.36 16.82
C SER A 11 -7.83 12.38 17.60
N LEU A 12 -6.51 12.18 17.67
CA LEU A 12 -5.53 13.07 18.28
C LEU A 12 -4.94 14.09 17.29
N GLY A 13 -5.36 14.07 16.02
CA GLY A 13 -4.83 14.93 14.96
C GLY A 13 -3.45 14.51 14.46
N ILE A 14 -3.04 13.25 14.68
CA ILE A 14 -1.76 12.71 14.21
C ILE A 14 -1.99 12.01 12.87
N GLY A 15 -1.29 12.47 11.83
CA GLY A 15 -1.28 11.80 10.52
C GLY A 15 -0.67 10.40 10.59
N VAL A 16 -1.26 9.44 9.88
CA VAL A 16 -0.86 8.03 9.95
C VAL A 16 -0.28 7.59 8.61
N ASN A 17 0.98 7.16 8.62
CA ASN A 17 1.63 6.52 7.48
C ASN A 17 1.83 5.02 7.77
N ALA A 18 1.99 4.21 6.72
CA ALA A 18 2.28 2.79 6.82
C ALA A 18 3.40 2.36 5.86
N GLY A 19 3.78 1.07 5.84
CA GLY A 19 4.77 0.61 4.85
C GLY A 19 5.48 -0.70 5.16
N HIS A 20 5.87 -0.96 6.41
CA HIS A 20 6.65 -2.15 6.75
C HIS A 20 5.91 -3.43 6.38
N ASP A 21 6.58 -4.32 5.64
CA ASP A 21 6.07 -5.59 5.12
C ASP A 21 4.82 -5.51 4.22
N LEU A 22 4.51 -4.33 3.67
CA LEU A 22 3.47 -4.18 2.67
C LEU A 22 3.99 -4.51 1.25
N ASP A 23 3.14 -5.17 0.46
CA ASP A 23 3.41 -5.62 -0.90
C ASP A 23 2.15 -5.54 -1.78
N LEU A 24 2.25 -5.93 -3.06
CA LEU A 24 1.12 -5.93 -4.00
C LEU A 24 -0.05 -6.83 -3.57
N HIS A 25 0.17 -7.83 -2.72
CA HIS A 25 -0.85 -8.78 -2.29
C HIS A 25 -1.65 -8.30 -1.09
N ASN A 26 -1.00 -7.60 -0.17
CA ASN A 26 -1.59 -7.25 1.13
C ASN A 26 -1.96 -5.76 1.25
N LEU A 27 -1.39 -4.88 0.41
CA LEU A 27 -1.57 -3.43 0.52
C LEU A 27 -3.04 -3.02 0.42
N ARG A 28 -3.79 -3.59 -0.52
CA ARG A 28 -5.21 -3.26 -0.71
C ARG A 28 -6.02 -3.48 0.58
N ARG A 29 -5.83 -4.64 1.21
CA ARG A 29 -6.50 -4.98 2.48
C ARG A 29 -6.06 -4.05 3.61
N PHE A 30 -4.80 -3.62 3.62
CA PHE A 30 -4.33 -2.69 4.63
C PHE A 30 -4.97 -1.30 4.48
N LEU A 31 -5.16 -0.85 3.23
CA LEU A 31 -5.81 0.43 2.92
C LEU A 31 -7.33 0.44 3.16
N ASP A 32 -7.94 -0.69 3.55
CA ASP A 32 -9.29 -0.68 4.13
C ASP A 32 -9.34 0.10 5.47
N ILE A 33 -8.19 0.34 6.10
CA ILE A 33 -8.06 1.23 7.25
C ILE A 33 -8.19 2.69 6.77
N PRO A 34 -9.16 3.47 7.28
CA PRO A 34 -9.33 4.86 6.87
C PRO A 34 -8.18 5.75 7.33
N ASP A 35 -8.03 6.91 6.68
CA ASP A 35 -7.13 7.99 7.06
C ASP A 35 -5.63 7.65 7.07
N ILE A 36 -5.22 6.61 6.33
CA ILE A 36 -3.81 6.38 5.99
C ILE A 36 -3.39 7.39 4.93
N LEU A 37 -2.39 8.22 5.25
CA LEU A 37 -1.96 9.35 4.41
C LEU A 37 -0.90 8.96 3.38
N GLU A 38 -0.03 8.01 3.72
CA GLU A 38 1.08 7.56 2.89
C GLU A 38 1.40 6.09 3.18
N VAL A 39 1.88 5.38 2.16
CA VAL A 39 2.55 4.08 2.31
C VAL A 39 3.97 4.14 1.74
N SER A 40 4.97 3.79 2.55
CA SER A 40 6.37 3.73 2.12
C SER A 40 6.79 2.27 1.88
N ILE A 41 6.92 1.87 0.62
CA ILE A 41 7.27 0.48 0.23
C ILE A 41 8.74 0.42 -0.21
N GLY A 42 9.49 -0.53 0.35
CA GLY A 42 10.93 -0.69 0.09
C GLY A 42 11.27 -2.05 -0.53
N HIS A 43 11.52 -3.05 0.32
CA HIS A 43 12.02 -4.35 -0.10
C HIS A 43 11.12 -5.04 -1.14
N ALA A 44 9.81 -5.09 -0.90
CA ALA A 44 8.84 -5.72 -1.82
C ALA A 44 8.87 -5.05 -3.20
N LEU A 45 8.80 -3.71 -3.24
CA LEU A 45 8.89 -2.93 -4.47
C LEU A 45 10.13 -3.29 -5.29
N VAL A 46 11.31 -3.33 -4.65
CA VAL A 46 12.57 -3.66 -5.35
C VAL A 46 12.54 -5.09 -5.90
N VAL A 47 12.08 -6.06 -5.11
CA VAL A 47 11.99 -7.47 -5.53
C VAL A 47 11.03 -7.63 -6.70
N GLU A 48 9.85 -7.02 -6.65
CA GLU A 48 8.85 -7.09 -7.72
C GLU A 48 9.35 -6.41 -8.99
N CYS A 49 10.03 -5.26 -8.88
CA CYS A 49 10.64 -4.56 -10.01
C CYS A 49 11.72 -5.40 -10.71
N LEU A 50 12.48 -6.21 -9.97
CA LEU A 50 13.46 -7.12 -10.56
C LEU A 50 12.81 -8.25 -11.36
N LEU A 51 11.58 -8.64 -11.02
CA LEU A 51 10.85 -9.75 -11.65
C LEU A 51 9.97 -9.27 -12.82
N GLN A 52 9.31 -8.12 -12.68
CA GLN A 52 8.26 -7.65 -13.57
C GLN A 52 8.64 -6.37 -14.33
N GLY A 53 9.70 -5.68 -13.91
CA GLY A 53 10.07 -4.35 -14.41
C GLY A 53 9.54 -3.21 -13.54
N LEU A 54 10.24 -2.07 -13.54
CA LEU A 54 9.92 -0.92 -12.67
C LEU A 54 8.56 -0.28 -12.98
N GLU A 55 8.35 0.07 -14.25
CA GLU A 55 7.14 0.76 -14.72
C GLU A 55 5.84 0.00 -14.39
N PRO A 56 5.67 -1.28 -14.77
CA PRO A 56 4.44 -2.00 -14.47
C PRO A 56 4.22 -2.23 -12.97
N VAL A 57 5.28 -2.34 -12.17
CA VAL A 57 5.13 -2.50 -10.71
C VAL A 57 4.68 -1.19 -10.06
N ILE A 58 5.24 -0.06 -10.48
CA ILE A 58 4.79 1.26 -9.99
C ILE A 58 3.33 1.50 -10.35
N GLU A 59 2.90 1.15 -11.56
CA GLU A 59 1.49 1.23 -11.98
C GLU A 59 0.56 0.38 -11.09
N GLN A 60 0.97 -0.84 -10.75
CA GLN A 60 0.20 -1.70 -9.85
C GLN A 60 0.05 -1.10 -8.44
N TYR A 61 1.13 -0.57 -7.85
CA TYR A 61 1.05 0.11 -6.55
C TYR A 61 0.15 1.36 -6.60
N LEU A 62 0.28 2.18 -7.66
CA LEU A 62 -0.54 3.37 -7.85
C LEU A 62 -2.02 3.03 -8.05
N ALA A 63 -2.34 1.95 -8.78
CA ALA A 63 -3.72 1.50 -8.94
C ALA A 63 -4.35 1.10 -7.60
N ILE A 64 -3.59 0.41 -6.73
CA ILE A 64 -4.04 0.05 -5.39
C ILE A 64 -4.27 1.31 -4.53
N THR A 65 -3.33 2.25 -4.50
CA THR A 65 -3.45 3.47 -3.67
C THR A 65 -4.50 4.45 -4.21
N ALA A 66 -4.81 4.42 -5.51
CA ALA A 66 -5.90 5.19 -6.11
C ALA A 66 -7.28 4.53 -5.94
N GLY A 67 -7.36 3.33 -5.33
CA GLY A 67 -8.61 2.58 -5.16
C GLY A 67 -9.17 1.99 -6.45
N GLN A 68 -8.35 1.87 -7.50
CA GLN A 68 -8.75 1.26 -8.77
C GLN A 68 -8.69 -0.26 -8.67
N GLU A 69 -9.54 -0.99 -9.40
CA GLU A 69 -9.34 -2.43 -9.58
C GLU A 69 -8.15 -2.63 -10.54
N SER A 70 -7.08 -3.29 -10.09
CA SER A 70 -6.01 -3.69 -11.01
C SER A 70 -6.38 -5.04 -11.62
N GLU A 71 -6.62 -5.09 -12.93
CA GLU A 71 -6.64 -6.35 -13.66
C GLU A 71 -5.25 -6.98 -13.54
N SER A 72 -5.15 -8.06 -12.76
CA SER A 72 -3.91 -8.80 -12.59
C SER A 72 -3.63 -9.57 -13.89
N HIS A 73 -3.07 -8.89 -14.88
CA HIS A 73 -2.40 -9.54 -16.00
C HIS A 73 -1.06 -10.09 -15.50
N TYR A 74 -1.15 -11.20 -14.76
CA TYR A 74 0.01 -12.02 -14.46
C TYR A 74 0.60 -12.57 -15.77
N TYR A 75 1.89 -12.32 -15.96
CA TYR A 75 2.78 -13.20 -16.73
C TYR A 75 3.75 -13.87 -15.76
#